data_AF-A0A182VMI0-F1
#
_entry.id   AF-A0A182VMI0-F1
#
_cell.length_a   1.000
_cell.length_b   1.000
_cell.length_c   1.000
_cell.angle_alpha   90.00
_cell.angle_beta   90.00
_cell.angle_gamma   90.00
#
_symmetry.space_group_name_H-M   'P 1'
#
loop_
_entity.id
_entity.type
_entity.pdbx_description
1 polymer ?
#
loop_
_entity_poly.entity_id
_entity_poly.type
_entity_poly.pdbx_seq_one_letter_code
_entity_poly.pdbx_strand_id
1 'polypeptide(L)'
;MVEETVLMHKTQETAPMKLKMARPKPVYMWTVADTLKWLWRHCNERCVKYQELFQRHEITGRALLRITDEQTLYRMGIHDEKDRGDILREIIKQRLKTDIMEIRDMELMNNVYQNCY
;
A
#
# COMPACT_ATOMS: atom_id res chain seq x y z
N MET A 1 19.21 60.27 30.65
CA MET A 1 18.09 60.05 29.71
C MET A 1 18.55 59.11 28.63
N VAL A 2 18.16 57.84 28.74
CA VAL A 2 17.69 56.99 27.63
C VAL A 2 17.02 55.80 28.30
N GLU A 3 15.70 55.86 28.41
CA GLU A 3 14.85 54.75 28.83
C GLU A 3 14.70 53.75 27.68
N GLU A 4 14.81 52.47 28.05
CA GLU A 4 13.91 51.37 27.72
C GLU A 4 13.30 51.27 26.31
N THR A 5 13.54 50.15 25.64
CA THR A 5 12.46 49.22 25.22
C THR A 5 13.06 47.93 24.64
N VAL A 6 12.89 46.85 25.40
CA VAL A 6 13.02 45.46 24.93
C VAL A 6 11.76 45.13 24.14
N LEU A 7 11.90 44.69 22.89
CA LEU A 7 10.78 44.26 22.05
C LEU A 7 10.97 42.78 21.66
N MET A 8 10.34 41.88 22.44
CA MET A 8 10.23 40.43 22.22
C MET A 8 8.91 40.06 21.54
N HIS A 9 8.89 39.77 20.24
CA HIS A 9 7.72 39.18 19.54
C HIS A 9 8.23 38.66 18.19
N LYS A 10 7.90 37.48 17.64
CA LYS A 10 6.97 36.41 17.98
C LYS A 10 7.36 35.24 17.07
N THR A 11 7.68 34.07 17.61
CA THR A 11 7.86 32.85 16.80
C THR A 11 6.53 32.51 16.13
N GLN A 12 6.49 32.56 14.80
CA GLN A 12 5.36 32.08 14.03
C GLN A 12 5.37 30.55 14.06
N GLU A 13 4.52 29.97 14.91
CA GLU A 13 4.08 28.59 14.76
C GLU A 13 3.35 28.46 13.42
N THR A 14 4.05 27.94 12.42
CA THR A 14 3.40 27.43 11.22
C THR A 14 2.64 26.17 11.61
N ALA A 15 1.31 26.30 11.74
CA ALA A 15 0.41 25.17 11.87
C ALA A 15 0.75 24.09 10.82
N PRO A 16 0.72 22.78 11.16
CA PRO A 16 1.06 21.75 10.21
C PRO A 16 0.03 21.81 9.09
N MET A 17 0.49 22.19 7.90
CA MET A 17 -0.30 22.03 6.68
C MET A 17 -0.74 20.58 6.64
N LYS A 18 -2.06 20.33 6.70
CA LYS A 18 -2.63 19.00 6.49
C LYS A 18 -2.00 18.47 5.19
N LEU A 19 -1.05 17.54 5.32
CA LEU A 19 -0.48 16.85 4.18
C LEU A 19 -1.67 16.27 3.43
N LYS A 20 -1.93 16.78 2.22
CA LYS A 20 -2.81 16.13 1.26
C LYS A 20 -2.33 14.69 1.22
N MET A 21 -3.13 13.74 1.75
CA MET A 21 -2.70 12.35 1.87
C MET A 21 -2.23 11.90 0.50
N ALA A 22 -0.94 11.65 0.35
CA ALA A 22 -0.36 11.23 -0.92
C ALA A 22 -1.12 9.97 -1.37
N ARG A 23 -1.50 9.92 -2.65
CA ARG A 23 -2.22 8.77 -3.21
C ARG A 23 -1.41 7.50 -2.89
N PRO A 24 -2.04 6.43 -2.39
CA PRO A 24 -1.34 5.18 -2.14
C PRO A 24 -0.63 4.68 -3.40
N LYS A 25 0.60 4.21 -3.25
CA LYS A 25 1.39 3.63 -4.35
C LYS A 25 0.60 2.48 -5.00
N PRO A 26 0.35 2.51 -6.33
CA PRO A 26 -0.36 1.43 -7.01
C PRO A 26 0.33 0.08 -6.84
N VAL A 27 -0.43 -1.01 -6.76
CA VAL A 27 0.11 -2.36 -6.50
C VAL A 27 1.06 -2.81 -7.59
N TYR A 28 0.81 -2.45 -8.86
CA TYR A 28 1.72 -2.81 -9.95
C TYR A 28 3.11 -2.16 -9.83
N MET A 29 3.28 -1.14 -8.97
CA MET A 29 4.57 -0.53 -8.65
C MET A 29 5.22 -1.07 -7.38
N TRP A 30 4.56 -1.98 -6.65
CA TRP A 30 5.09 -2.50 -5.38
C TRP A 30 6.34 -3.34 -5.58
N THR A 31 7.35 -3.02 -4.80
CA THR A 31 8.57 -3.82 -4.63
C THR A 31 8.28 -5.04 -3.74
N VAL A 32 9.23 -5.97 -3.63
CA VAL A 32 9.15 -7.08 -2.65
C VAL A 32 8.95 -6.55 -1.23
N ALA A 33 9.64 -5.46 -0.85
CA ALA A 33 9.48 -4.84 0.46
C ALA A 33 8.06 -4.29 0.70
N ASP A 34 7.43 -3.72 -0.33
CA ASP A 34 6.04 -3.27 -0.25
C ASP A 34 5.08 -4.45 -0.09
N THR A 35 5.30 -5.54 -0.84
CA THR A 35 4.54 -6.79 -0.68
C THR A 35 4.68 -7.38 0.72
N LEU A 36 5.90 -7.39 1.28
CA LEU A 36 6.13 -7.88 2.65
C LEU A 36 5.40 -7.01 3.68
N LYS A 37 5.42 -5.68 3.54
CA LYS A 37 4.62 -4.79 4.41
C LYS A 37 3.13 -5.08 4.32
N TRP A 38 2.62 -5.34 3.11
CA TRP A 38 1.24 -5.76 2.92
C TRP A 38 0.95 -7.10 3.62
N LEU A 39 1.83 -8.09 3.45
CA LEU A 39 1.71 -9.40 4.08
C LEU A 39 1.67 -9.26 5.62
N TRP A 40 2.56 -8.45 6.19
CA TRP A 40 2.59 -8.14 7.63
C TRP A 40 1.28 -7.52 8.11
N ARG A 41 0.71 -6.60 7.34
CA ARG A 41 -0.49 -5.87 7.72
C ARG A 41 -1.77 -6.70 7.62
N HIS A 42 -1.84 -7.61 6.65
CA HIS A 42 -3.09 -8.28 6.28
C HIS A 42 -3.12 -9.76 6.67
N CYS A 43 -1.96 -10.42 6.75
CA CYS A 43 -1.88 -11.86 7.03
C CYS A 43 -1.38 -12.18 8.45
N ASN A 44 -1.09 -11.18 9.28
CA ASN A 44 -0.73 -11.29 10.71
C ASN A 44 0.22 -12.45 11.03
N GLU A 45 -0.21 -13.46 11.82
CA GLU A 45 0.57 -14.63 12.22
C GLU A 45 1.18 -15.41 11.05
N ARG A 46 0.50 -15.45 9.89
CA ARG A 46 1.01 -16.12 8.68
C ARG A 46 2.18 -15.37 8.07
N CYS A 47 2.29 -14.06 8.28
CA CYS A 47 3.42 -13.29 7.76
C CYS A 47 4.74 -13.77 8.36
N VAL A 48 4.79 -13.96 9.68
CA VAL A 48 6.00 -14.42 10.38
C VAL A 48 6.48 -15.76 9.80
N LYS A 49 5.56 -16.65 9.45
CA LYS A 49 5.83 -17.99 8.91
C LYS A 49 6.27 -17.98 7.43
N TYR A 50 5.72 -17.09 6.61
CA TYR A 50 5.87 -17.17 5.15
C TYR A 50 6.60 -16.00 4.50
N GLN A 51 7.00 -14.97 5.25
CA GLN A 51 7.72 -13.81 4.71
C GLN A 51 9.00 -14.21 3.95
N GLU A 52 9.75 -15.19 4.43
CA GLU A 52 10.96 -15.67 3.75
C GLU A 52 10.64 -16.32 2.40
N LEU A 53 9.49 -17.00 2.27
CA LEU A 53 9.06 -17.55 0.99
C LEU A 53 8.73 -16.43 0.00
N PHE A 54 8.03 -15.39 0.44
CA PHE A 54 7.72 -14.22 -0.39
C PHE A 54 8.98 -13.48 -0.82
N GLN A 55 9.98 -13.39 0.07
CA GLN A 55 11.27 -12.77 -0.25
C GLN A 55 12.08 -13.63 -1.22
N ARG A 56 12.20 -14.94 -0.97
CA ARG A 56 12.97 -15.89 -1.79
C ARG A 56 12.42 -16.02 -3.21
N HIS A 57 11.10 -15.98 -3.38
CA HIS A 57 10.45 -16.01 -4.69
C HIS A 57 10.28 -14.61 -5.31
N GLU A 58 10.87 -13.57 -4.69
CA GLU A 58 10.86 -12.20 -5.18
C GLU A 58 9.46 -11.66 -5.53
N ILE A 59 8.49 -11.92 -4.65
CA ILE A 59 7.08 -11.57 -4.91
C ILE A 59 6.88 -10.05 -4.87
N THR A 60 6.94 -9.42 -6.04
CA THR A 60 6.52 -8.03 -6.27
C THR A 60 5.00 -7.89 -6.30
N GLY A 61 4.45 -6.67 -6.30
CA GLY A 61 2.99 -6.52 -6.39
C GLY A 61 2.41 -7.05 -7.70
N ARG A 62 3.15 -6.97 -8.81
CA ARG A 62 2.76 -7.61 -10.07
C ARG A 62 2.66 -9.13 -9.95
N ALA A 63 3.61 -9.76 -9.26
CA ALA A 63 3.57 -11.19 -8.99
C ALA A 63 2.40 -11.54 -8.05
N LEU A 64 2.17 -10.73 -7.01
CA LEU A 64 1.07 -10.90 -6.07
C LEU A 64 -0.30 -10.91 -6.77
N LEU A 65 -0.55 -9.95 -7.66
CA LEU A 65 -1.81 -9.84 -8.41
C LEU A 65 -2.05 -11.03 -9.37
N ARG A 66 -0.99 -11.75 -9.75
CA ARG A 66 -1.07 -12.94 -10.62
C ARG A 66 -1.37 -14.23 -9.87
N ILE A 67 -1.28 -14.23 -8.53
CA ILE A 67 -1.67 -15.39 -7.73
C ILE A 67 -3.21 -15.45 -7.72
N THR A 68 -3.75 -16.47 -8.40
CA THR A 68 -5.20 -16.69 -8.59
C THR A 68 -5.76 -17.86 -7.82
N ASP A 69 -4.89 -18.78 -7.39
CA ASP A 69 -5.27 -20.08 -6.87
C ASP A 69 -4.31 -20.54 -5.78
N GLU A 70 -4.77 -21.48 -4.97
CA GLU A 70 -3.97 -22.05 -3.89
C GLU A 70 -2.78 -22.87 -4.41
N GLN A 71 -2.87 -23.43 -5.62
CA GLN A 71 -1.80 -24.29 -6.16
C GLN A 71 -0.51 -23.51 -6.40
N THR A 72 -0.62 -22.23 -6.75
CA THR A 72 0.51 -21.32 -6.84
C THR A 72 1.21 -21.15 -5.48
N LEU A 73 0.44 -20.95 -4.39
CA LEU A 73 0.98 -20.84 -3.04
C LEU A 73 1.57 -22.17 -2.54
N TYR A 74 0.94 -23.30 -2.90
CA TYR A 74 1.46 -24.64 -2.60
C TYR A 74 2.85 -24.83 -3.22
N ARG A 75 3.01 -24.52 -4.52
CA ARG A 75 4.30 -24.60 -5.22
C ARG A 75 5.35 -23.66 -4.66
N MET A 76 4.95 -22.55 -4.03
CA MET A 76 5.88 -21.66 -3.33
C MET A 76 6.40 -22.24 -1.99
N GLY A 77 5.75 -23.27 -1.46
CA GLY A 77 6.09 -23.95 -0.21
C GLY A 77 5.08 -23.77 0.94
N ILE A 78 3.90 -23.22 0.66
CA ILE A 78 2.83 -23.05 1.67
C ILE A 78 1.93 -24.29 1.66
N HIS A 79 2.31 -25.33 2.40
CA HIS A 79 1.61 -26.62 2.35
C HIS A 79 0.38 -26.72 3.27
N ASP A 80 0.24 -25.86 4.27
CA ASP A 80 -0.96 -25.80 5.11
C ASP A 80 -2.14 -25.22 4.33
N GLU A 81 -3.23 -26.00 4.22
CA GLU A 81 -4.40 -25.64 3.41
C GLU A 81 -5.15 -24.43 3.95
N LYS A 82 -5.30 -24.35 5.28
CA LYS A 82 -6.00 -23.22 5.91
C LYS A 82 -5.22 -21.93 5.68
N ASP A 83 -3.91 -21.96 5.89
CA ASP A 83 -3.03 -20.81 5.66
C ASP A 83 -3.05 -20.38 4.18
N ARG A 84 -3.02 -21.32 3.22
CA ARG A 84 -3.16 -20.99 1.79
C ARG A 84 -4.48 -20.29 1.49
N GLY A 85 -5.59 -20.86 1.96
CA GLY A 85 -6.91 -20.28 1.76
C GLY A 85 -7.03 -18.88 2.35
N ASP A 86 -6.49 -18.66 3.55
CA ASP A 86 -6.49 -17.37 4.22
C ASP A 86 -5.64 -16.32 3.49
N ILE A 87 -4.42 -16.69 3.06
CA ILE A 87 -3.55 -15.80 2.28
C ILE A 87 -4.20 -15.46 0.93
N LEU A 88 -4.77 -16.46 0.24
CA LEU A 88 -5.42 -16.23 -1.05
C LEU A 88 -6.62 -15.29 -0.92
N ARG A 89 -7.41 -15.41 0.15
CA ARG A 89 -8.52 -14.47 0.45
C ARG A 89 -8.01 -13.03 0.59
N GLU A 90 -6.91 -12.81 1.29
CA GLU A 90 -6.32 -11.46 1.40
C GLU A 90 -5.79 -10.96 0.06
N ILE A 91 -5.18 -11.81 -0.78
CA ILE A 91 -4.77 -11.44 -2.14
C ILE A 91 -5.97 -11.00 -2.97
N ILE A 92 -7.08 -11.75 -2.93
CA ILE A 92 -8.32 -11.41 -3.66
C ILE A 92 -8.87 -10.06 -3.19
N LYS A 93 -8.90 -9.79 -1.88
CA LYS A 93 -9.30 -8.48 -1.34
C LYS A 93 -8.42 -7.35 -1.88
N GLN A 94 -7.10 -7.56 -1.91
CA GLN A 94 -6.16 -6.56 -2.43
C GLN A 94 -6.35 -6.32 -3.93
N ARG A 95 -6.69 -7.34 -4.72
CA ARG A 95 -7.03 -7.20 -6.14
C ARG A 95 -8.28 -6.35 -6.34
N LEU A 96 -9.39 -6.69 -5.67
CA LEU A 96 -10.62 -5.91 -5.74
C LEU A 96 -10.41 -4.45 -5.35
N LYS A 97 -9.62 -4.20 -4.29
CA LYS A 97 -9.26 -2.84 -3.89
C LYS A 97 -8.46 -2.11 -4.98
N THR A 98 -7.55 -2.80 -5.65
CA THR A 98 -6.73 -2.24 -6.74
C THR A 98 -7.64 -1.89 -7.92
N ASP A 99 -8.51 -2.81 -8.34
CA ASP A 99 -9.43 -2.59 -9.45
C ASP A 99 -10.36 -1.40 -9.18
N ILE A 100 -10.94 -1.30 -7.98
CA ILE A 100 -11.79 -0.16 -7.58
C ILE A 100 -11.01 1.15 -7.62
N MET A 101 -9.75 1.16 -7.16
CA MET A 101 -8.92 2.36 -7.20
C MET A 101 -8.55 2.76 -8.63
N GLU A 102 -8.24 1.80 -9.49
CA GLU A 102 -7.92 2.05 -10.90
C GLU A 102 -9.13 2.56 -11.68
N ILE A 103 -10.33 2.02 -11.44
CA ILE A 103 -11.58 2.53 -12.02
C ILE A 103 -11.80 3.99 -11.63
N ARG A 104 -11.71 4.31 -10.33
CA ARG A 104 -11.86 5.70 -9.84
C ARG A 104 -10.82 6.64 -10.43
N ASP A 105 -9.59 6.16 -10.59
CA ASP A 105 -8.51 6.93 -11.19
C ASP A 105 -8.78 7.20 -12.68
N MET A 106 -9.29 6.21 -13.42
CA MET A 106 -9.70 6.38 -14.82
C MET A 106 -10.88 7.36 -14.96
N GLU A 107 -11.90 7.26 -14.11
CA GLU A 107 -13.05 8.18 -14.10
C GLU A 107 -12.61 9.62 -13.83
N LEU A 108 -11.72 9.82 -12.84
CA LEU A 108 -11.16 11.14 -12.55
C LEU A 108 -10.40 11.71 -13.75
N MET A 109 -9.56 10.90 -14.39
CA MET A 109 -8.82 11.34 -15.57
C MET A 109 -9.76 11.70 -16.71
N ASN A 110 -10.78 10.87 -16.98
CA ASN A 110 -11.79 11.16 -18.00
C ASN A 110 -12.51 12.47 -17.73
N ASN A 111 -12.93 12.73 -16.48
CA ASN A 111 -13.56 13.99 -16.10
C ASN A 111 -12.63 15.20 -16.31
N VAL A 112 -11.33 15.06 -16.03
CA VAL A 112 -10.36 16.13 -16.31
C VAL A 112 -10.28 16.39 -17.82
N TYR A 113 -10.17 15.34 -18.64
CA TYR A 113 -10.14 15.50 -20.10
C TYR A 113 -11.42 16.12 -20.66
N GLN A 114 -12.60 15.75 -20.15
CA GLN A 114 -13.88 16.30 -20.60
C GLN A 114 -14.07 17.78 -20.21
N ASN A 115 -13.46 18.25 -19.11
CA ASN A 115 -13.55 19.64 -18.67
C ASN A 115 -12.46 20.54 -19.27
N CYS A 116 -11.51 19.98 -20.04
CA CYS A 116 -10.47 20.73 -20.73
C CYS A 116 -10.81 21.06 -22.20
N TYR A 117 -11.97 20.61 -22.69
CA TYR A 117 -12.58 20.98 -23.97
C TYR A 117 -13.97 21.58 -23.74
#